data_AF-A0A9E3EC54-F1
#
_entry.id   AF-A0A9E3EC54-F1
#
_cell.length_a   1.000
_cell.length_b   1.000
_cell.length_c   1.000
_cell.angle_alpha   90.00
_cell.angle_beta   90.00
_cell.angle_gamma   90.00
#
_symmetry.space_group_name_H-M   'P 1'
#
loop_
_entity.id
_entity.type
_entity.pdbx_description
1 polymer ?
#
loop_
_entity_poly.entity_id
_entity_poly.type
_entity_poly.pdbx_seq_one_letter_code
_entity_poly.pdbx_strand_id
1 'polypeptide(L)'
;MELKNATFWGYKRPNGRIGVRNHVIILPVDDLSNAAAQAVENNVKGTMALPHPYGRLQFGADLELHFRTLIGTGTNPNVAAVVVICIEEEWAKKVADGIRASGKPVAHFGIEQHGDHDTIMRASKAAREFLQAASELRREERPLKDLWVSTKCGESDTTSGCGANPTVGNAFDKLYPHGVTMVFGETTELTGGEHLVAARCKNDEVRKKFQFVFDRYQEVVNRHKTSDLVDSQPTKGNIAGGLTTIEEKALGNIQKIGRKCLVDGVLDKAETPTGPGLWFMDSSSAAAEMVTLCAAAGYAVHFFP
;
A
#
# COMPACT_ATOMS: atom_id res chain seq x y z
N MET A 1 22.42 -18.14 -3.98
CA MET A 1 21.41 -18.14 -5.08
C MET A 1 21.72 -16.94 -5.94
N GLU A 2 22.08 -17.14 -7.20
CA GLU A 2 22.33 -16.04 -8.13
C GLU A 2 20.99 -15.51 -8.65
N LEU A 3 20.60 -14.30 -8.24
CA LEU A 3 19.34 -13.68 -8.66
C LEU A 3 19.49 -12.78 -9.89
N LYS A 4 20.70 -12.66 -10.45
CA LYS A 4 21.03 -11.75 -11.56
C LYS A 4 20.12 -11.94 -12.80
N ASN A 5 19.76 -13.20 -13.10
CA ASN A 5 18.90 -13.56 -14.21
C ASN A 5 17.55 -14.14 -13.75
N ALA A 6 17.18 -13.92 -12.49
CA ALA A 6 15.92 -14.43 -11.96
C ALA A 6 14.73 -13.77 -12.66
N THR A 7 13.73 -14.58 -12.99
CA THR A 7 12.47 -14.15 -13.59
C THR A 7 11.29 -14.53 -12.69
N PHE A 8 10.13 -13.94 -12.96
CA PHE A 8 8.86 -14.37 -12.39
C PHE A 8 7.74 -14.25 -13.42
N TRP A 9 6.68 -15.05 -13.24
CA TRP A 9 5.49 -15.00 -14.09
C TRP A 9 4.54 -13.88 -13.63
N GLY A 10 4.46 -12.81 -14.42
CA GLY A 10 3.66 -11.62 -14.11
C GLY A 10 2.77 -11.16 -15.26
N TYR A 11 1.78 -10.34 -14.95
CA TYR A 11 0.91 -9.69 -15.93
C TYR A 11 1.43 -8.29 -16.24
N LYS A 12 1.77 -8.05 -17.51
CA LYS A 12 2.16 -6.72 -17.98
C LYS A 12 0.93 -5.80 -18.06
N ARG A 13 1.05 -4.58 -17.54
CA ARG A 13 0.01 -3.54 -17.65
C ARG A 13 0.36 -2.49 -18.71
N PRO A 14 -0.62 -1.72 -19.22
CA PRO A 14 -0.39 -0.69 -20.24
C PRO A 14 0.67 0.35 -19.85
N ASN A 15 0.71 0.75 -18.57
CA ASN A 15 1.74 1.65 -18.03
C ASN A 15 3.12 0.99 -17.78
N GLY A 16 3.33 -0.25 -18.24
CA GLY A 16 4.60 -0.98 -18.11
C GLY A 16 4.84 -1.65 -16.75
N ARG A 17 4.00 -1.40 -15.74
CA ARG A 17 4.10 -2.08 -14.43
C ARG A 17 3.71 -3.55 -14.54
N ILE A 18 4.28 -4.41 -13.69
CA ILE A 18 4.04 -5.85 -13.69
C ILE A 18 3.33 -6.30 -12.41
N GLY A 19 2.20 -6.99 -12.56
CA GLY A 19 1.42 -7.55 -11.44
C GLY A 19 1.62 -9.05 -11.27
N VAL A 20 1.48 -9.55 -10.05
CA VAL A 20 1.49 -11.00 -9.74
C VAL A 20 0.09 -11.59 -9.60
N ARG A 21 -0.93 -10.73 -9.61
CA ARG A 21 -2.37 -11.06 -9.66
C ARG A 21 -3.07 -10.31 -10.79
N ASN A 22 -4.34 -10.65 -11.02
CA ASN A 22 -5.14 -10.14 -12.14
C ASN A 22 -6.59 -9.89 -11.70
N HIS A 23 -6.76 -8.99 -10.73
CA HIS A 23 -8.06 -8.71 -10.13
C HIS A 23 -8.89 -7.75 -10.97
N VAL A 24 -10.20 -7.99 -11.05
CA VAL A 24 -11.18 -6.96 -11.42
C VAL A 24 -11.83 -6.52 -10.12
N ILE A 25 -11.67 -5.24 -9.77
CA ILE A 25 -12.15 -4.72 -8.48
C ILE A 25 -13.38 -3.85 -8.67
N ILE A 26 -14.26 -3.87 -7.67
CA ILE A 26 -15.36 -2.92 -7.51
C ILE A 26 -14.95 -1.96 -6.39
N LEU A 27 -14.69 -0.72 -6.75
CA LEU A 27 -14.10 0.29 -5.88
C LEU A 27 -15.18 1.32 -5.49
N PRO A 28 -15.80 1.19 -4.31
CA PRO A 28 -16.60 2.28 -3.77
C PRO A 28 -15.69 3.48 -3.47
N VAL A 29 -16.17 4.70 -3.73
CA VAL A 29 -15.45 5.95 -3.40
C VAL A 29 -15.79 6.44 -1.99
N ASP A 30 -16.99 6.07 -1.53
CA ASP A 30 -17.54 6.42 -0.22
C ASP A 30 -18.18 5.20 0.45
N ASP A 31 -18.41 5.30 1.75
CA ASP A 31 -18.98 4.23 2.55
C ASP A 31 -20.44 3.93 2.23
N LEU A 32 -21.18 4.91 1.68
CA LEU A 32 -22.56 4.75 1.23
C LEU A 32 -22.67 3.83 0.00
N SER A 33 -21.63 3.83 -0.83
CA SER A 33 -21.55 3.03 -2.05
C SER A 33 -21.10 1.58 -1.82
N ASN A 34 -20.72 1.24 -0.58
CA ASN A 34 -20.26 -0.10 -0.22
C ASN A 34 -21.30 -1.18 -0.54
N ALA A 35 -22.57 -0.94 -0.22
CA ALA A 35 -23.64 -1.90 -0.45
C ALA A 35 -23.83 -2.20 -1.95
N ALA A 36 -23.78 -1.17 -2.79
CA ALA A 36 -23.83 -1.32 -4.25
C ALA A 36 -22.60 -2.08 -4.77
N ALA A 37 -21.40 -1.77 -4.29
CA ALA A 37 -20.18 -2.47 -4.69
C ALA A 37 -20.21 -3.97 -4.34
N GLN A 38 -20.65 -4.31 -3.12
CA GLN A 38 -20.81 -5.70 -2.66
C GLN A 38 -21.92 -6.43 -3.43
N ALA A 39 -23.01 -5.75 -3.79
CA ALA A 39 -24.05 -6.33 -4.62
C ALA A 39 -23.53 -6.70 -6.03
N VAL A 40 -22.68 -5.86 -6.62
CA VAL A 40 -22.03 -6.17 -7.90
C VAL A 40 -21.08 -7.36 -7.79
N GLU A 41 -20.25 -7.42 -6.74
CA GLU A 41 -19.40 -8.59 -6.46
C GLU A 41 -20.23 -9.87 -6.30
N ASN A 42 -21.37 -9.78 -5.61
CA ASN A 42 -22.27 -10.91 -5.46
C ASN A 42 -22.83 -11.39 -6.81
N ASN A 43 -23.18 -10.47 -7.71
CA ASN A 43 -23.71 -10.78 -9.04
C ASN A 43 -22.65 -11.32 -10.01
N VAL A 44 -21.41 -10.82 -9.94
CA VAL A 44 -20.32 -11.15 -10.88
C VAL A 44 -19.17 -11.82 -10.13
N LYS A 45 -19.28 -13.15 -9.97
CA LYS A 45 -18.26 -13.96 -9.29
C LYS A 45 -16.89 -13.83 -9.98
N GLY A 46 -15.84 -13.68 -9.19
CA GLY A 46 -14.47 -13.46 -9.66
C GLY A 46 -14.04 -11.99 -9.66
N THR A 47 -14.97 -11.06 -9.46
CA THR A 47 -14.65 -9.69 -9.05
C THR A 47 -14.44 -9.59 -7.54
N MET A 48 -13.90 -8.47 -7.07
CA MET A 48 -13.61 -8.22 -5.65
C MET A 48 -14.06 -6.82 -5.24
N ALA A 49 -15.01 -6.71 -4.32
CA ALA A 49 -15.39 -5.42 -3.75
C ALA A 49 -14.40 -4.99 -2.67
N LEU A 50 -14.07 -3.70 -2.61
CA LEU A 50 -13.14 -3.13 -1.63
C LEU A 50 -13.84 -2.08 -0.74
N PRO A 51 -14.73 -2.49 0.18
CA PRO A 51 -15.47 -1.55 1.02
C PRO A 51 -14.57 -0.87 2.05
N HIS A 52 -14.89 0.37 2.38
CA HIS A 52 -14.17 1.15 3.40
C HIS A 52 -15.09 2.16 4.11
N PRO A 53 -14.71 2.68 5.30
CA PRO A 53 -15.58 3.56 6.11
C PRO A 53 -15.40 5.07 5.82
N TYR A 54 -14.76 5.43 4.70
CA TYR A 54 -14.31 6.80 4.38
C TYR A 54 -15.05 7.37 3.17
N GLY A 55 -14.70 8.58 2.72
CA GLY A 55 -15.27 9.21 1.51
C GLY A 55 -16.37 10.24 1.79
N ARG A 56 -16.51 10.71 3.04
CA ARG A 56 -17.46 11.76 3.43
C ARG A 56 -16.78 12.86 4.22
N LEU A 57 -17.09 14.11 3.88
CA LEU A 57 -16.71 15.33 4.63
C LEU A 57 -15.20 15.53 4.84
N GLN A 58 -14.37 14.85 4.05
CA GLN A 58 -12.92 15.05 4.05
C GLN A 58 -12.59 16.35 3.31
N PHE A 59 -11.55 17.05 3.76
CA PHE A 59 -11.12 18.32 3.17
C PHE A 59 -9.60 18.47 3.21
N GLY A 60 -9.06 19.36 2.37
CA GLY A 60 -7.63 19.65 2.33
C GLY A 60 -6.76 18.41 2.07
N ALA A 61 -5.68 18.27 2.85
CA ALA A 61 -4.72 17.17 2.67
C ALA A 61 -5.32 15.77 2.86
N ASP A 62 -6.36 15.63 3.69
CA ASP A 62 -7.02 14.34 3.91
C ASP A 62 -7.84 13.91 2.69
N LEU A 63 -8.55 14.86 2.06
CA LEU A 63 -9.28 14.60 0.82
C LEU A 63 -8.33 14.23 -0.33
N GLU A 64 -7.19 14.91 -0.44
CA GLU A 64 -6.18 14.60 -1.45
C GLU A 64 -5.55 13.22 -1.21
N LEU A 65 -5.31 12.84 0.05
CA LEU A 65 -4.86 11.49 0.38
C LEU A 65 -5.90 10.43 0.05
N HIS A 66 -7.19 10.70 0.30
CA HIS A 66 -8.30 9.81 -0.05
C HIS A 66 -8.31 9.50 -1.55
N PHE A 67 -8.32 10.54 -2.39
CA PHE A 67 -8.29 10.36 -3.84
C PHE A 67 -7.01 9.67 -4.31
N ARG A 68 -5.84 10.04 -3.78
CA ARG A 68 -4.58 9.39 -4.11
C ARG A 68 -4.61 7.90 -3.76
N THR A 69 -5.19 7.53 -2.64
CA THR A 69 -5.28 6.14 -2.18
C THR A 69 -6.20 5.32 -3.08
N LEU A 70 -7.38 5.84 -3.43
CA LEU A 70 -8.32 5.16 -4.32
C LEU A 70 -7.78 5.02 -5.75
N ILE A 71 -7.24 6.11 -6.30
CA ILE A 71 -6.62 6.10 -7.64
C ILE A 71 -5.42 5.15 -7.64
N GLY A 72 -4.56 5.23 -6.63
CA GLY A 72 -3.43 4.32 -6.43
C GLY A 72 -3.85 2.85 -6.40
N THR A 73 -4.92 2.54 -5.65
CA THR A 73 -5.48 1.18 -5.55
C THR A 73 -5.92 0.67 -6.93
N GLY A 74 -6.65 1.48 -7.70
CA GLY A 74 -7.06 1.12 -9.05
C GLY A 74 -5.90 0.99 -10.05
N THR A 75 -4.82 1.77 -9.86
CA THR A 75 -3.63 1.74 -10.71
C THR A 75 -2.61 0.66 -10.29
N ASN A 76 -2.75 0.04 -9.11
CA ASN A 76 -1.88 -1.05 -8.65
C ASN A 76 -1.75 -2.19 -9.68
N PRO A 77 -0.55 -2.70 -9.99
CA PRO A 77 -0.38 -3.66 -11.07
C PRO A 77 -1.10 -5.01 -10.89
N ASN A 78 -1.50 -5.38 -9.67
CA ASN A 78 -2.34 -6.56 -9.42
C ASN A 78 -3.79 -6.39 -9.88
N VAL A 79 -4.22 -5.16 -10.19
CA VAL A 79 -5.55 -4.82 -10.71
C VAL A 79 -5.50 -4.75 -12.24
N ALA A 80 -6.36 -5.52 -12.89
CA ALA A 80 -6.52 -5.56 -14.34
C ALA A 80 -7.51 -4.49 -14.84
N ALA A 81 -8.63 -4.32 -14.13
CA ALA A 81 -9.69 -3.37 -14.46
C ALA A 81 -10.48 -2.96 -13.20
N VAL A 82 -11.19 -1.84 -13.27
CA VAL A 82 -11.89 -1.24 -12.13
C VAL A 82 -13.31 -0.81 -12.49
N VAL A 83 -14.28 -1.11 -11.64
CA VAL A 83 -15.59 -0.44 -11.65
C VAL A 83 -15.67 0.46 -10.42
N VAL A 84 -15.78 1.77 -10.64
CA VAL A 84 -15.89 2.78 -9.58
C VAL A 84 -17.36 3.08 -9.30
N ILE A 85 -17.78 3.10 -8.04
CA ILE A 85 -19.14 3.44 -7.63
C ILE A 85 -19.08 4.51 -6.55
N CYS A 86 -19.87 5.57 -6.68
CA CYS A 86 -19.97 6.65 -5.70
C CYS A 86 -21.44 7.09 -5.60
N ILE A 87 -21.82 7.75 -4.50
CA ILE A 87 -23.09 8.47 -4.45
C ILE A 87 -23.11 9.56 -5.52
N GLU A 88 -22.07 10.40 -5.55
CA GLU A 88 -21.93 11.51 -6.50
C GLU A 88 -21.15 11.08 -7.75
N GLU A 89 -21.74 11.26 -8.94
CA GLU A 89 -21.12 10.82 -10.20
C GLU A 89 -19.78 11.52 -10.47
N GLU A 90 -19.64 12.80 -10.13
CA GLU A 90 -18.41 13.59 -10.34
C GLU A 90 -17.22 13.04 -9.53
N TRP A 91 -17.46 12.53 -8.33
CA TRP A 91 -16.42 11.92 -7.50
C TRP A 91 -16.02 10.55 -8.05
N ALA A 92 -16.99 9.74 -8.49
CA ALA A 92 -16.71 8.50 -9.22
C ALA A 92 -15.87 8.77 -10.47
N LYS A 93 -16.23 9.81 -11.22
CA LYS A 93 -15.53 10.25 -12.42
C LYS A 93 -14.10 10.69 -12.12
N LYS A 94 -13.87 11.51 -11.08
CA LYS A 94 -12.52 11.95 -10.66
C LYS A 94 -11.60 10.77 -10.39
N VAL A 95 -12.06 9.78 -9.62
CA VAL A 95 -11.28 8.56 -9.34
C VAL A 95 -11.05 7.75 -10.61
N ALA A 96 -12.08 7.56 -11.43
CA ALA A 96 -11.96 6.82 -12.68
C ALA A 96 -11.01 7.47 -13.69
N ASP A 97 -11.02 8.80 -13.80
CA ASP A 97 -10.09 9.54 -14.67
C ASP A 97 -8.64 9.38 -14.21
N GLY A 98 -8.40 9.46 -12.90
CA GLY A 98 -7.07 9.18 -12.33
C GLY A 98 -6.59 7.77 -12.63
N ILE A 99 -7.47 6.76 -12.54
CA ILE A 99 -7.14 5.37 -12.90
C ILE A 99 -6.90 5.23 -14.40
N ARG A 100 -7.73 5.87 -15.23
CA ARG A 100 -7.67 5.80 -16.70
C ARG A 100 -6.36 6.36 -17.24
N ALA A 101 -5.74 7.32 -16.56
CA ALA A 101 -4.41 7.84 -16.91
C ALA A 101 -3.32 6.76 -16.92
N SER A 102 -3.51 5.63 -16.21
CA SER A 102 -2.61 4.47 -16.27
C SER A 102 -2.82 3.56 -17.51
N GLY A 103 -3.81 3.88 -18.36
CA GLY A 103 -4.21 3.08 -19.51
C GLY A 103 -5.07 1.86 -19.19
N LYS A 104 -5.45 1.65 -17.93
CA LYS A 104 -6.30 0.52 -17.53
C LYS A 104 -7.77 0.74 -17.89
N PRO A 105 -8.51 -0.34 -18.21
CA PRO A 105 -9.96 -0.28 -18.32
C PRO A 105 -10.60 0.13 -16.99
N VAL A 106 -11.43 1.17 -17.04
CA VAL A 106 -12.19 1.64 -15.87
C VAL A 106 -13.53 2.23 -16.28
N ALA A 107 -14.57 1.82 -15.57
CA ALA A 107 -15.93 2.36 -15.67
C ALA A 107 -16.30 3.04 -14.34
N HIS A 108 -17.23 3.99 -14.37
CA HIS A 108 -17.72 4.68 -13.17
C HIS A 108 -19.23 4.85 -13.22
N PHE A 109 -19.87 4.86 -12.05
CA PHE A 109 -21.31 4.98 -11.92
C PHE A 109 -21.65 5.80 -10.66
N GLY A 110 -22.52 6.80 -10.81
CA GLY A 110 -23.18 7.49 -9.70
C GLY A 110 -24.46 6.76 -9.27
N ILE A 111 -24.74 6.75 -7.97
CA ILE A 111 -25.98 6.22 -7.39
C ILE A 111 -27.08 7.29 -7.36
N GLU A 112 -26.72 8.54 -7.03
CA GLU A 112 -27.68 9.64 -7.03
C GLU A 112 -28.32 9.78 -8.43
N GLN A 113 -29.60 10.14 -8.48
CA GLN A 113 -30.43 10.23 -9.71
C GLN A 113 -30.71 8.90 -10.44
N HIS A 114 -30.05 7.81 -10.06
CA HIS A 114 -30.24 6.48 -10.66
C HIS A 114 -30.87 5.47 -9.69
N GLY A 115 -30.59 5.62 -8.38
CA GLY A 115 -30.93 4.64 -7.36
C GLY A 115 -30.02 3.39 -7.41
N ASP A 116 -30.04 2.61 -6.33
CA ASP A 116 -29.15 1.46 -6.17
C ASP A 116 -29.38 0.38 -7.22
N HIS A 117 -30.63 -0.01 -7.49
CA HIS A 117 -30.93 -1.14 -8.37
C HIS A 117 -30.44 -0.93 -9.81
N ASP A 118 -30.67 0.24 -10.39
CA ASP A 118 -30.19 0.57 -11.73
C ASP A 118 -28.65 0.66 -11.77
N THR A 119 -28.06 1.29 -10.75
CA THR A 119 -26.61 1.42 -10.63
C THR A 119 -25.92 0.06 -10.54
N ILE A 120 -26.44 -0.84 -9.69
CA ILE A 120 -25.94 -2.20 -9.54
C ILE A 120 -26.06 -2.96 -10.87
N MET A 121 -27.16 -2.82 -11.61
CA MET A 121 -27.33 -3.46 -12.91
C MET A 121 -26.28 -2.98 -13.92
N ARG A 122 -26.12 -1.66 -14.09
CA ARG A 122 -25.15 -1.07 -15.03
C ARG A 122 -23.71 -1.42 -14.65
N ALA A 123 -23.36 -1.32 -13.37
CA ALA A 123 -22.06 -1.70 -12.85
C ALA A 123 -21.76 -3.19 -13.03
N SER A 124 -22.75 -4.07 -12.80
CA SER A 124 -22.62 -5.52 -13.03
C SER A 124 -22.33 -5.85 -14.49
N LYS A 125 -22.94 -5.13 -15.43
CA LYS A 125 -22.66 -5.32 -16.87
C LYS A 125 -21.19 -5.00 -17.20
N ALA A 126 -20.69 -3.86 -16.75
CA ALA A 126 -19.29 -3.47 -16.96
C ALA A 126 -18.31 -4.43 -16.26
N ALA A 127 -18.62 -4.82 -15.02
CA ALA A 127 -17.82 -5.78 -14.26
C ALA A 127 -17.68 -7.13 -14.98
N ARG A 128 -18.76 -7.64 -15.56
CA ARG A 128 -18.74 -8.87 -16.38
C ARG A 128 -17.85 -8.73 -17.61
N GLU A 129 -17.97 -7.62 -18.34
CA GLU A 129 -17.16 -7.36 -19.55
C GLU A 129 -15.67 -7.25 -19.21
N PHE A 130 -15.33 -6.57 -18.13
CA PHE A 130 -13.96 -6.50 -17.63
C PHE A 130 -13.42 -7.83 -17.14
N LEU A 131 -14.25 -8.65 -16.47
CA LEU A 131 -13.84 -9.98 -16.01
C LEU A 131 -13.54 -10.89 -17.20
N GLN A 132 -14.37 -10.85 -18.25
CA GLN A 132 -14.13 -11.59 -19.48
C GLN A 132 -12.80 -11.17 -20.12
N ALA A 133 -12.59 -9.88 -20.34
CA ALA A 133 -11.34 -9.38 -20.92
C ALA A 133 -10.11 -9.71 -20.05
N ALA A 134 -10.22 -9.58 -18.72
CA ALA A 134 -9.13 -9.92 -17.80
C ALA A 134 -8.79 -11.41 -17.85
N SER A 135 -9.77 -12.30 -18.07
CA SER A 135 -9.56 -13.75 -18.14
C SER A 135 -8.72 -14.20 -19.34
N GLU A 136 -8.65 -13.38 -20.40
CA GLU A 136 -7.85 -13.65 -21.60
C GLU A 136 -6.36 -13.29 -21.41
N LEU A 137 -6.04 -12.50 -20.39
CA LEU A 137 -4.67 -12.11 -20.08
C LEU A 137 -3.86 -13.29 -19.56
N ARG A 138 -2.66 -13.48 -20.12
CA ARG A 138 -1.70 -14.51 -19.68
C ARG A 138 -0.52 -13.88 -18.95
N ARG A 139 0.08 -14.66 -18.05
CA ARG A 139 1.35 -14.28 -17.44
C ARG A 139 2.47 -14.44 -18.46
N GLU A 140 3.46 -13.57 -18.36
CA GLU A 140 4.70 -13.62 -19.12
C GLU A 140 5.88 -13.68 -18.14
N GLU A 141 7.00 -14.26 -18.56
CA GLU A 141 8.23 -14.16 -17.77
C GLU A 141 8.76 -12.74 -17.79
N ARG A 142 8.97 -12.19 -16.60
CA ARG A 142 9.46 -10.83 -16.38
C ARG A 142 10.70 -10.85 -15.50
N PRO A 143 11.69 -9.99 -15.74
CA PRO A 143 12.89 -9.93 -14.92
C PRO A 143 12.54 -9.51 -13.49
N LEU A 144 13.25 -10.05 -12.50
CA LEU A 144 13.00 -9.79 -11.07
C LEU A 144 12.96 -8.28 -10.71
N LYS A 145 13.73 -7.43 -11.40
CA LYS A 145 13.74 -5.97 -11.20
C LYS A 145 12.37 -5.31 -11.41
N ASP A 146 11.47 -5.94 -12.16
CA ASP A 146 10.11 -5.42 -12.40
C ASP A 146 9.19 -5.64 -11.18
N LEU A 147 9.59 -6.51 -10.23
CA LEU A 147 8.84 -6.79 -9.01
C LEU A 147 9.00 -5.65 -8.00
N TRP A 148 7.88 -5.21 -7.43
CA TRP A 148 7.89 -4.23 -6.33
C TRP A 148 7.35 -4.89 -5.07
N VAL A 149 8.14 -4.84 -3.99
CA VAL A 149 7.82 -5.50 -2.72
C VAL A 149 7.77 -4.51 -1.57
N SER A 150 6.93 -4.79 -0.60
CA SER A 150 6.77 -3.96 0.61
C SER A 150 6.91 -4.82 1.85
N THR A 151 7.14 -4.21 3.01
CA THR A 151 7.10 -4.93 4.28
C THR A 151 6.51 -4.09 5.42
N LYS A 152 5.78 -4.76 6.30
CA LYS A 152 5.21 -4.25 7.56
C LYS A 152 5.17 -5.42 8.54
N CYS A 153 5.59 -5.22 9.80
CA CYS A 153 5.34 -6.24 10.82
C CYS A 153 3.85 -6.28 11.22
N GLY A 154 3.35 -7.46 11.56
CA GLY A 154 2.01 -7.65 12.11
C GLY A 154 1.95 -7.31 13.59
N GLU A 155 1.95 -8.34 14.44
CA GLU A 155 1.92 -8.22 15.89
C GLU A 155 3.30 -8.59 16.45
N SER A 156 4.17 -7.58 16.60
CA SER A 156 5.56 -7.82 17.04
C SER A 156 5.62 -8.49 18.42
N ASP A 157 6.51 -9.46 18.52
CA ASP A 157 6.86 -10.21 19.73
C ASP A 157 8.39 -10.29 19.87
N THR A 158 8.91 -10.94 20.92
CA THR A 158 10.35 -11.13 21.11
C THR A 158 11.02 -11.86 19.92
N THR A 159 10.30 -12.77 19.24
CA THR A 159 10.86 -13.56 18.14
C THR A 159 10.97 -12.76 16.83
N SER A 160 10.16 -11.70 16.68
CA SER A 160 10.09 -10.86 15.49
C SER A 160 11.45 -10.25 15.15
N GLY A 161 12.12 -9.64 16.14
CA GLY A 161 13.45 -9.04 15.97
C GLY A 161 14.58 -10.07 15.84
N CYS A 162 14.35 -11.32 16.23
CA CYS A 162 15.36 -12.38 16.25
C CYS A 162 15.28 -13.32 15.03
N GLY A 163 14.11 -13.43 14.40
CA GLY A 163 13.84 -14.42 13.34
C GLY A 163 13.16 -13.83 12.11
N ALA A 164 11.89 -13.44 12.24
CA ALA A 164 11.06 -13.04 11.09
C ALA A 164 11.58 -11.78 10.39
N ASN A 165 11.85 -10.70 11.15
CA ASN A 165 12.34 -9.44 10.58
C ASN A 165 13.74 -9.60 9.97
N PRO A 166 14.73 -10.27 10.62
CA PRO A 166 16.01 -10.59 9.99
C PRO A 166 15.89 -11.44 8.71
N THR A 167 14.90 -12.34 8.64
CA THR A 167 14.66 -13.16 7.46
C THR A 167 14.18 -12.31 6.28
N VAL A 168 13.24 -11.40 6.53
CA VAL A 168 12.81 -10.40 5.54
C VAL A 168 13.96 -9.48 5.16
N GLY A 169 14.76 -9.03 6.12
CA GLY A 169 15.95 -8.22 5.87
C GLY A 169 16.98 -8.90 4.97
N ASN A 170 17.21 -10.20 5.16
CA ASN A 170 18.06 -11.00 4.29
C ASN A 170 17.48 -11.13 2.87
N ALA A 171 16.15 -11.16 2.72
CA ALA A 171 15.52 -11.10 1.40
C ALA A 171 15.73 -9.73 0.76
N PHE A 172 15.52 -8.63 1.50
CA PHE A 172 15.74 -7.26 1.02
C PHE A 172 17.18 -7.04 0.56
N ASP A 173 18.17 -7.46 1.35
CA ASP A 173 19.59 -7.36 0.99
C ASP A 173 19.96 -8.14 -0.28
N LYS A 174 19.23 -9.21 -0.59
CA LYS A 174 19.39 -9.97 -1.84
C LYS A 174 18.69 -9.29 -3.02
N LEU A 175 17.55 -8.65 -2.80
CA LEU A 175 16.77 -7.97 -3.84
C LEU A 175 17.36 -6.60 -4.23
N TYR A 176 17.89 -5.86 -3.25
CA TYR A 176 18.48 -4.53 -3.41
C TYR A 176 19.47 -4.39 -4.58
N PRO A 177 20.54 -5.21 -4.70
CA PRO A 177 21.52 -5.08 -5.78
C PRO A 177 20.95 -5.42 -7.17
N HIS A 178 19.74 -5.99 -7.25
CA HIS A 178 19.09 -6.35 -8.52
C HIS A 178 18.07 -5.31 -8.98
N GLY A 179 18.05 -4.12 -8.37
CA GLY A 179 17.21 -3.01 -8.81
C GLY A 179 15.72 -3.22 -8.56
N VAL A 180 15.38 -4.08 -7.59
CA VAL A 180 14.01 -4.26 -7.10
C VAL A 180 13.60 -3.01 -6.33
N THR A 181 12.35 -2.56 -6.52
CA THR A 181 11.81 -1.44 -5.73
C THR A 181 11.17 -1.99 -4.47
N MET A 182 11.60 -1.47 -3.32
CA MET A 182 11.25 -1.98 -2.01
C MET A 182 10.77 -0.85 -1.11
N VAL A 183 9.86 -1.13 -0.17
CA VAL A 183 9.43 -0.14 0.83
C VAL A 183 9.23 -0.74 2.20
N PHE A 184 9.53 0.09 3.20
CA PHE A 184 9.16 -0.07 4.60
C PHE A 184 8.61 1.27 5.11
N GLY A 185 7.96 1.26 6.28
CA GLY A 185 7.35 2.46 6.86
C GLY A 185 7.29 2.36 8.37
N GLU A 186 6.12 2.66 8.95
CA GLU A 186 5.85 2.53 10.39
C GLU A 186 6.56 3.59 11.23
N THR A 187 6.30 4.86 10.92
CA THR A 187 7.06 6.00 11.43
C THR A 187 7.24 5.97 12.94
N THR A 188 6.18 5.69 13.71
CA THR A 188 6.25 5.67 15.18
C THR A 188 6.95 4.44 15.75
N GLU A 189 7.00 3.33 15.02
CA GLU A 189 7.75 2.14 15.45
C GLU A 189 9.26 2.28 15.29
N LEU A 190 9.73 3.35 14.64
CA LEU A 190 11.15 3.68 14.58
C LEU A 190 11.63 4.51 15.78
N THR A 191 10.74 4.90 16.69
CA THR A 191 11.09 5.74 17.84
C THR A 191 12.17 5.10 18.70
N GLY A 192 13.27 5.84 18.90
CA GLY A 192 14.46 5.38 19.61
C GLY A 192 15.48 4.65 18.72
N GLY A 193 15.12 4.31 17.48
CA GLY A 193 15.97 3.69 16.48
C GLY A 193 16.10 4.51 15.19
N GLU A 194 15.45 5.66 15.08
CA GLU A 194 15.39 6.48 13.86
C GLU A 194 16.76 6.93 13.38
N HIS A 195 17.69 7.19 14.31
CA HIS A 195 19.07 7.54 14.00
C HIS A 195 19.81 6.43 13.21
N LEU A 196 19.44 5.16 13.40
CA LEU A 196 19.99 4.04 12.63
C LEU A 196 19.48 4.02 11.18
N VAL A 197 18.22 4.40 10.98
CA VAL A 197 17.65 4.56 9.63
C VAL A 197 18.25 5.78 8.95
N ALA A 198 18.34 6.91 9.65
CA ALA A 198 18.98 8.13 9.16
C ALA A 198 20.43 7.87 8.75
N ALA A 199 21.20 7.10 9.54
CA ALA A 199 22.57 6.69 9.22
C ALA A 199 22.68 5.89 7.91
N ARG A 200 21.60 5.21 7.49
CA ARG A 200 21.52 4.41 6.27
C ARG A 200 20.86 5.13 5.09
N CYS A 201 20.49 6.40 5.23
CA CYS A 201 20.05 7.21 4.10
C CYS A 201 21.20 7.39 3.10
N LYS A 202 20.89 7.23 1.82
CA LYS A 202 21.87 7.23 0.72
C LYS A 202 22.68 8.54 0.62
N ASN A 203 22.07 9.66 1.00
CA ASN A 203 22.69 10.97 1.04
C ASN A 203 21.99 11.88 2.06
N ASP A 204 22.53 13.08 2.25
CA ASP A 204 22.03 14.05 3.23
C ASP A 204 20.65 14.62 2.88
N GLU A 205 20.28 14.66 1.61
CA GLU A 205 18.96 15.11 1.18
C GLU A 205 17.88 14.11 1.61
N VAL A 206 18.10 12.82 1.36
CA VAL A 206 17.23 11.74 1.81
C VAL A 206 17.15 11.70 3.33
N ARG A 207 18.30 11.88 4.02
CA ARG A 207 18.35 11.97 5.48
C ARG A 207 17.50 13.11 6.03
N LYS A 208 17.61 14.31 5.45
CA LYS A 208 16.81 15.48 5.85
C LYS A 208 15.32 15.24 5.61
N LYS A 209 14.95 14.65 4.47
CA LYS A 209 13.54 14.31 4.16
C LYS A 209 12.99 13.27 5.13
N PHE A 210 13.78 12.25 5.47
CA PHE A 210 13.42 11.24 6.46
C PHE A 210 13.18 11.88 7.84
N GLN A 211 14.13 12.68 8.32
CA GLN A 211 14.02 13.34 9.62
C GLN A 211 12.81 14.27 9.67
N PHE A 212 12.57 15.06 8.63
CA PHE A 212 11.39 15.92 8.54
C PHE A 212 10.07 15.14 8.67
N VAL A 213 9.95 14.01 7.95
CA VAL A 213 8.76 13.16 8.02
C VAL A 213 8.59 12.55 9.41
N PHE A 214 9.68 12.04 9.99
CA PHE A 214 9.67 11.46 11.32
C PHE A 214 9.25 12.48 12.38
N ASP A 215 9.91 13.64 12.40
CA ASP A 215 9.63 14.73 13.36
C ASP A 215 8.20 15.24 13.24
N ARG A 216 7.68 15.39 12.01
CA ARG A 216 6.29 15.78 11.76
C ARG A 216 5.31 14.79 12.38
N TYR A 217 5.58 13.48 12.28
CA TYR A 217 4.73 12.48 12.90
C TYR A 217 4.84 12.50 14.43
N GLN A 218 6.06 12.66 14.96
CA GLN A 218 6.28 12.79 16.40
C GLN A 218 5.60 14.02 16.98
N GLU A 219 5.54 15.13 16.24
CA GLU A 219 4.81 16.32 16.67
C GLU A 219 3.31 16.04 16.84
N VAL A 220 2.69 15.32 15.90
CA VAL A 220 1.28 14.90 16.02
C VAL A 220 1.09 14.06 17.27
N VAL A 221 1.97 13.09 17.50
CA VAL A 221 1.87 12.23 18.68
C VAL A 221 2.03 13.06 19.96
N ASN A 222 3.08 13.86 20.08
CA ASN A 222 3.35 14.67 21.26
C ASN A 222 2.25 15.70 21.56
N ARG A 223 1.57 16.21 20.53
CA ARG A 223 0.46 17.15 20.68
C ARG A 223 -0.80 16.49 21.25
N HIS A 224 -1.05 15.22 20.92
CA HIS A 224 -2.31 14.52 21.24
C HIS A 224 -2.17 13.44 22.32
N LYS A 225 -0.95 13.15 22.77
CA LYS A 225 -0.70 12.12 23.78
C LYS A 225 -1.31 12.51 25.13
N THR A 226 -2.06 11.59 25.75
CA THR A 226 -2.58 11.73 27.11
C THR A 226 -1.69 11.06 28.16
N SER A 227 -0.75 10.24 27.70
CA SER A 227 0.35 9.59 28.41
C SER A 227 1.54 9.53 27.44
N ASP A 228 2.75 9.17 27.87
CA ASP A 228 3.81 8.94 26.88
C ASP A 228 3.41 7.81 25.91
N LEU A 229 3.98 7.82 24.70
CA LEU A 229 3.72 6.89 23.58
C LEU A 229 3.56 5.42 23.98
N VAL A 230 4.18 5.06 25.10
CA VAL A 230 4.15 3.81 25.87
C VAL A 230 2.77 3.13 25.91
N ASP A 231 1.65 3.85 26.00
CA ASP A 231 0.32 3.20 26.06
C ASP A 231 -0.25 2.78 24.69
N SER A 232 0.27 3.37 23.61
CA SER A 232 -0.14 3.04 22.24
C SER A 232 0.87 2.12 21.54
N GLN A 233 2.16 2.25 21.90
CA GLN A 233 3.29 1.51 21.35
C GLN A 233 4.39 1.37 22.43
N PRO A 234 4.86 0.15 22.72
CA PRO A 234 4.38 -1.15 22.23
C PRO A 234 2.91 -1.40 22.61
N THR A 235 2.16 -2.10 21.76
CA THR A 235 0.76 -2.42 22.07
C THR A 235 0.69 -3.43 23.24
N LYS A 236 -0.47 -3.57 23.89
CA LYS A 236 -0.68 -4.60 24.93
C LYS A 236 -0.33 -6.01 24.45
N GLY A 237 -0.63 -6.33 23.19
CA GLY A 237 -0.25 -7.58 22.54
C GLY A 237 1.27 -7.73 22.42
N ASN A 238 1.99 -6.66 22.06
CA ASN A 238 3.45 -6.66 21.99
C ASN A 238 4.11 -6.90 23.36
N ILE A 239 3.59 -6.25 24.41
CA ILE A 239 4.09 -6.42 25.78
C ILE A 239 3.85 -7.86 26.27
N ALA A 240 2.64 -8.39 26.02
CA ALA A 240 2.34 -9.80 26.30
C ALA A 240 3.23 -10.76 25.49
N GLY A 241 3.61 -10.37 24.27
CA GLY A 241 4.58 -11.04 23.40
C GLY A 241 6.05 -10.86 23.81
N GLY A 242 6.32 -10.16 24.92
CA GLY A 242 7.65 -10.07 25.55
C GLY A 242 8.49 -8.85 25.16
N LEU A 243 7.93 -7.84 24.49
CA LEU A 243 8.63 -6.57 24.24
C LEU A 243 8.48 -5.61 25.43
N THR A 244 9.61 -5.02 25.87
CA THR A 244 9.66 -4.21 27.09
C THR A 244 9.63 -2.71 26.83
N THR A 245 10.20 -2.24 25.71
CA THR A 245 10.25 -0.81 25.35
C THR A 245 9.99 -0.56 23.87
N ILE A 246 9.72 0.70 23.52
CA ILE A 246 9.56 1.11 22.12
C ILE A 246 10.88 1.04 21.35
N GLU A 247 12.01 1.32 22.02
CA GLU A 247 13.36 1.20 21.46
C GLU A 247 13.67 -0.25 21.08
N GLU A 248 13.34 -1.21 21.95
CA GLU A 248 13.51 -2.65 21.67
C GLU A 248 12.70 -3.05 20.43
N LYS A 249 11.46 -2.58 20.33
CA LYS A 249 10.60 -2.78 19.16
C LYS A 249 11.22 -2.17 17.90
N ALA A 250 11.74 -0.94 17.99
CA ALA A 250 12.38 -0.25 16.87
C ALA A 250 13.60 -1.02 16.34
N LEU A 251 14.45 -1.52 17.23
CA LEU A 251 15.62 -2.32 16.86
C LEU A 251 15.23 -3.59 16.09
N GLY A 252 14.13 -4.24 16.51
CA GLY A 252 13.54 -5.38 15.80
C GLY A 252 12.93 -4.97 14.45
N ASN A 253 12.20 -3.86 14.39
CA ASN A 253 11.56 -3.33 13.19
C ASN A 253 12.59 -3.03 12.08
N ILE A 254 13.71 -2.38 12.44
CA ILE A 254 14.79 -2.00 11.52
C ILE A 254 15.46 -3.23 10.88
N GLN A 255 15.38 -4.42 11.48
CA GLN A 255 15.94 -5.63 10.86
C GLN A 255 15.28 -5.97 9.51
N LYS A 256 14.04 -5.51 9.26
CA LYS A 256 13.30 -5.78 8.01
C LYS A 256 13.98 -5.22 6.76
N ILE A 257 14.80 -4.18 6.93
CA ILE A 257 15.52 -3.55 5.82
C ILE A 257 16.94 -4.12 5.63
N GLY A 258 17.24 -5.25 6.27
CA GLY A 258 18.53 -5.94 6.13
C GLY A 258 19.70 -5.13 6.70
N ARG A 259 20.91 -5.45 6.26
CA ARG A 259 22.16 -4.83 6.73
C ARG A 259 22.88 -4.05 5.62
N LYS A 260 22.54 -4.28 4.36
CA LYS A 260 23.24 -3.73 3.19
C LYS A 260 22.44 -2.66 2.45
N CYS A 261 21.12 -2.72 2.52
CA CYS A 261 20.26 -1.74 1.84
C CYS A 261 20.53 -0.32 2.36
N LEU A 262 20.62 0.65 1.45
CA LEU A 262 20.56 2.07 1.78
C LEU A 262 19.15 2.57 1.50
N VAL A 263 18.65 3.51 2.30
CA VAL A 263 17.38 4.20 2.01
C VAL A 263 17.63 5.17 0.86
N ASP A 264 17.11 4.84 -0.32
CA ASP A 264 17.28 5.58 -1.57
C ASP A 264 16.37 6.81 -1.67
N GLY A 265 15.26 6.82 -0.93
CA GLY A 265 14.32 7.93 -0.93
C GLY A 265 13.23 7.81 0.11
N VAL A 266 12.45 8.88 0.23
CA VAL A 266 11.36 9.01 1.20
C VAL A 266 10.08 9.40 0.47
N LEU A 267 8.99 8.73 0.79
CA LEU A 267 7.65 8.88 0.22
C LEU A 267 6.71 9.40 1.28
N ASP A 268 5.81 10.30 0.89
CA ASP A 268 4.61 10.58 1.66
C ASP A 268 3.55 9.47 1.44
N LYS A 269 2.45 9.54 2.17
CA LYS A 269 1.37 8.55 2.14
C LYS A 269 0.85 8.36 0.72
N ALA A 270 0.80 7.08 0.29
CA ALA A 270 0.36 6.63 -1.03
C ALA A 270 1.12 7.27 -2.22
N GLU A 271 2.31 7.86 -1.98
CA GLU A 271 3.16 8.38 -3.05
C GLU A 271 3.85 7.21 -3.78
N THR A 272 3.88 7.27 -5.12
CA THR A 272 4.55 6.27 -5.95
C THR A 272 6.06 6.58 -6.03
N PRO A 273 6.95 5.60 -5.81
CA PRO A 273 8.39 5.82 -5.96
C PRO A 273 8.78 6.16 -7.39
N THR A 274 9.82 6.99 -7.54
CA THR A 274 10.31 7.46 -8.85
C THR A 274 11.38 6.56 -9.46
N GLY A 275 11.81 5.51 -8.77
CA GLY A 275 12.85 4.60 -9.23
C GLY A 275 13.09 3.39 -8.32
N PRO A 276 14.01 2.50 -8.73
CA PRO A 276 14.38 1.32 -7.94
C PRO A 276 15.15 1.68 -6.67
N GLY A 277 15.19 0.76 -5.72
CA GLY A 277 15.85 0.95 -4.43
C GLY A 277 14.92 0.74 -3.24
N LEU A 278 15.43 1.03 -2.05
CA LEU A 278 14.66 0.94 -0.81
C LEU A 278 14.12 2.32 -0.43
N TRP A 279 12.79 2.41 -0.33
CA TRP A 279 12.08 3.63 0.05
C TRP A 279 11.57 3.52 1.49
N PHE A 280 11.60 4.65 2.21
CA PHE A 280 10.83 4.82 3.44
C PHE A 280 9.51 5.54 3.10
N MET A 281 8.36 4.99 3.47
CA MET A 281 7.07 5.64 3.32
C MET A 281 6.55 6.10 4.67
N ASP A 282 6.17 7.37 4.77
CA ASP A 282 5.45 7.86 5.93
C ASP A 282 4.13 7.08 6.10
N SER A 283 3.99 6.40 7.22
CA SER A 283 2.77 5.67 7.54
C SER A 283 2.55 5.60 9.04
N SER A 284 1.29 5.39 9.44
CA SER A 284 1.07 4.88 10.78
C SER A 284 1.61 3.44 10.89
N SER A 285 1.66 2.95 12.12
CA SER A 285 2.09 1.59 12.42
C SER A 285 0.91 0.60 12.42
N ALA A 286 -0.30 1.06 12.08
CA ALA A 286 -1.44 0.17 11.90
C ALA A 286 -1.27 -0.62 10.59
N ALA A 287 -1.37 -1.95 10.68
CA ALA A 287 -1.16 -2.84 9.55
C ALA A 287 -2.08 -2.53 8.36
N ALA A 288 -3.37 -2.35 8.61
CA ALA A 288 -4.36 -2.06 7.57
C ALA A 288 -4.03 -0.76 6.80
N GLU A 289 -3.60 0.28 7.51
CA GLU A 289 -3.24 1.56 6.89
C GLU A 289 -1.97 1.43 6.05
N MET A 290 -0.88 0.90 6.61
CA MET A 290 0.40 0.78 5.89
C MET A 290 0.30 -0.12 4.65
N VAL A 291 -0.38 -1.27 4.76
CA VAL A 291 -0.56 -2.19 3.62
C VAL A 291 -1.41 -1.54 2.54
N THR A 292 -2.44 -0.77 2.92
CA THR A 292 -3.27 -0.01 1.96
C THR A 292 -2.45 1.04 1.22
N LEU A 293 -1.60 1.80 1.93
CA LEU A 293 -0.73 2.79 1.30
C LEU A 293 0.30 2.15 0.36
N CYS A 294 0.87 1.00 0.73
CA CYS A 294 1.77 0.23 -0.14
C CYS A 294 1.04 -0.27 -1.41
N ALA A 295 -0.17 -0.78 -1.26
CA ALA A 295 -0.98 -1.18 -2.39
C ALA A 295 -1.29 0.03 -3.29
N ALA A 296 -1.68 1.17 -2.71
CA ALA A 296 -1.95 2.39 -3.47
C ALA A 296 -0.72 2.94 -4.20
N ALA A 297 0.46 2.85 -3.60
CA ALA A 297 1.73 3.25 -4.24
C ALA A 297 2.23 2.25 -5.31
N GLY A 298 1.51 1.15 -5.54
CA GLY A 298 1.77 0.21 -6.62
C GLY A 298 2.70 -0.97 -6.28
N TYR A 299 2.94 -1.24 -5.00
CA TYR A 299 3.65 -2.45 -4.57
C TYR A 299 2.78 -3.70 -4.79
N ALA A 300 3.38 -4.76 -5.34
CA ALA A 300 2.65 -5.93 -5.83
C ALA A 300 2.68 -7.13 -4.87
N VAL A 301 3.69 -7.19 -4.01
CA VAL A 301 3.87 -8.24 -3.00
C VAL A 301 4.21 -7.59 -1.67
N HIS A 302 3.73 -8.18 -0.58
CA HIS A 302 3.94 -7.69 0.76
C HIS A 302 4.50 -8.80 1.65
N PHE A 303 5.62 -8.53 2.33
CA PHE A 303 6.14 -9.35 3.41
C PHE A 303 5.53 -8.88 4.72
N PHE A 304 4.74 -9.75 5.36
CA PHE A 304 4.06 -9.47 6.62
C PHE A 304 4.63 -10.36 7.74
N PRO A 305 5.87 -10.09 8.22
CA PRO A 305 6.47 -10.83 9.32
C PRO A 305 5.79 -10.56 10.67
#